data_AF-A0A353QFX1-F1
#
_entry.id   AF-A0A353QFX1-F1
#
_cell.length_a   1.000
_cell.length_b   1.000
_cell.length_c   1.000
_cell.angle_alpha   90.00
_cell.angle_beta   90.00
_cell.angle_gamma   90.00
#
_symmetry.space_group_name_H-M   'P 1'
#
loop_
_entity.id
_entity.type
_entity.pdbx_description
1 polymer ?
#
loop_
_entity_poly.entity_id
_entity_poly.type
_entity_poly.pdbx_seq_one_letter_code
_entity_poly.pdbx_strand_id
1 'polypeptide(L)'
;SNIESDFFPVSVAGAGSVENPYLIHNLYGLMYIETHLDACFRIENDIDASDTADPTYNGGEGWLPIGQTETGFSGKIDGNDKTISGLYINRPNEDFVGFIKSIRTAVRQVLIKDLHLTGV
;
A
#
# COMPACT_ATOMS: atom_id res chain seq x y z
N SER A 1 18.48 14.78 25.13
CA SER A 1 18.08 14.84 23.72
C SER A 1 17.01 13.79 23.53
N ASN A 2 15.78 14.23 23.29
CA ASN A 2 14.64 13.35 23.06
C ASN A 2 14.82 12.71 21.69
N ILE A 3 15.39 11.52 21.66
CA ILE A 3 15.20 10.59 20.55
C ILE A 3 13.92 9.84 20.92
N GLU A 4 12.79 10.53 20.86
CA GLU A 4 11.51 9.84 20.68
C GLU A 4 11.56 9.27 19.27
N SER A 5 12.24 8.14 19.16
CA SER A 5 11.83 7.00 18.36
C SER A 5 10.88 7.37 17.21
N ASP A 6 11.46 7.64 16.05
CA ASP A 6 10.80 7.69 14.73
C ASP A 6 10.07 6.38 14.35
N PHE A 7 9.89 5.45 15.28
CA PHE A 7 8.82 4.45 15.23
C PHE A 7 7.51 5.12 15.62
N PHE A 8 6.82 5.71 14.63
CA PHE A 8 5.37 5.56 14.66
C PHE A 8 5.12 4.04 14.64
N PRO A 9 4.56 3.40 15.69
CA PRO A 9 3.87 2.14 15.43
C PRO A 9 2.93 2.44 14.26
N VAL A 10 2.79 1.53 13.30
CA VAL A 10 1.80 1.66 12.22
C VAL A 10 0.41 1.64 12.88
N SER A 11 0.03 2.77 13.46
CA SER A 11 -1.27 3.04 14.04
C SER A 11 -2.09 3.54 12.86
N VAL A 12 -2.52 2.59 12.04
CA VAL A 12 -3.60 2.86 11.11
C VAL A 12 -4.84 3.10 11.97
N ALA A 13 -5.32 4.34 12.03
CA ALA A 13 -6.61 4.62 12.65
C ALA A 13 -7.71 3.92 11.86
N GLY A 14 -8.76 3.46 12.53
CA GLY A 14 -9.91 2.80 11.90
C GLY A 14 -10.01 1.31 12.18
N ALA A 15 -11.04 0.66 11.62
CA ALA A 15 -11.37 -0.75 11.85
C ALA A 15 -11.39 -1.59 10.57
N GLY A 16 -11.02 -1.00 9.42
CA GLY A 16 -11.01 -1.69 8.13
C GLY A 16 -12.39 -1.93 7.52
N SER A 17 -13.46 -1.32 8.06
CA SER A 17 -14.82 -1.39 7.48
C SER A 17 -15.07 -0.25 6.50
N VAL A 18 -16.18 -0.29 5.76
CA VAL A 18 -16.55 0.79 4.84
C VAL A 18 -16.82 2.10 5.58
N GLU A 19 -17.45 2.02 6.75
CA GLU A 19 -17.81 3.15 7.60
C GLU A 19 -16.62 3.68 8.41
N ASN A 20 -15.63 2.82 8.65
CA ASN A 20 -14.44 3.12 9.44
C ASN A 20 -13.19 2.49 8.80
N PRO A 21 -12.75 2.99 7.63
CA PRO A 21 -11.62 2.43 6.91
C PRO A 21 -10.31 2.66 7.67
N TYR A 22 -9.29 1.85 7.39
CA TYR A 22 -7.94 2.12 7.85
C TYR A 22 -7.39 3.37 7.15
N LEU A 23 -6.87 4.32 7.92
CA LEU A 23 -6.30 5.57 7.42
C LEU A 23 -4.81 5.43 7.18
N ILE A 24 -4.38 5.67 5.94
CA ILE A 24 -3.00 5.50 5.50
C ILE A 24 -2.35 6.87 5.32
N HIS A 25 -1.28 7.12 6.07
CA HIS A 25 -0.62 8.43 6.13
C HIS A 25 0.80 8.46 5.57
N ASN A 26 1.43 7.30 5.37
CA ASN A 26 2.83 7.18 4.97
C ASN A 26 3.11 5.82 4.31
N LEU A 27 4.34 5.62 3.83
CA LEU A 27 4.80 4.41 3.17
C LEU A 27 4.59 3.14 4.01
N TYR A 28 4.86 3.19 5.32
CA TYR A 28 4.68 2.04 6.20
C TYR A 28 3.20 1.65 6.36
N GLY A 29 2.28 2.62 6.31
CA GLY A 29 0.85 2.35 6.25
C GLY A 29 0.44 1.63 4.96
N LEU A 30 1.09 1.90 3.82
CA LEU A 30 0.83 1.16 2.58
C LEU A 30 1.19 -0.33 2.74
N MET A 31 2.26 -0.64 3.47
CA MET A 31 2.65 -2.04 3.75
C MET A 31 1.60 -2.78 4.58
N TYR A 32 0.83 -2.07 5.40
CA TYR A 32 -0.26 -2.66 6.19
C TYR A 32 -1.37 -3.27 5.31
N ILE A 33 -1.57 -2.73 4.09
CA ILE A 33 -2.56 -3.22 3.14
C ILE A 33 -2.29 -4.68 2.77
N GLU A 34 -1.01 -5.07 2.63
CA GLU A 34 -0.62 -6.44 2.32
C GLU A 34 -1.19 -7.41 3.37
N THR A 35 -1.09 -7.05 4.65
CA THR A 35 -1.52 -7.93 5.75
C THR A 35 -3.05 -7.97 5.95
N HIS A 36 -3.80 -7.10 5.27
CA HIS A 36 -5.25 -6.91 5.44
C HIS A 36 -5.95 -6.76 4.07
N LEU A 37 -5.67 -7.69 3.15
CA LEU A 37 -6.09 -7.64 1.73
C LEU A 37 -7.60 -7.49 1.48
N ASP A 38 -8.42 -7.71 2.48
CA ASP A 38 -9.88 -7.73 2.37
C ASP A 38 -10.57 -6.55 3.09
N ALA A 39 -9.77 -5.67 3.72
CA ALA A 39 -10.23 -4.49 4.44
C ALA A 39 -10.43 -3.26 3.55
N CYS A 40 -11.00 -2.21 4.13
CA CYS A 40 -11.18 -0.90 3.49
C CYS A 40 -10.11 0.08 3.98
N PHE A 41 -9.54 0.84 3.05
CA PHE A 41 -8.45 1.79 3.27
C PHE A 41 -8.78 3.15 2.65
N ARG A 42 -8.31 4.22 3.28
CA ARG A 42 -8.30 5.56 2.70
C ARG A 42 -6.93 6.20 2.85
N ILE A 43 -6.39 6.74 1.76
CA ILE A 43 -5.13 7.49 1.77
C ILE A 43 -5.42 8.91 2.27
N GLU A 44 -4.72 9.38 3.29
CA GLU A 44 -5.00 10.68 3.93
C GLU A 44 -3.98 11.76 3.55
N ASN A 45 -2.78 11.35 3.17
CA ASN A 45 -1.69 12.25 2.78
C ASN A 45 -1.14 11.86 1.42
N ASP A 46 -0.52 12.81 0.72
CA ASP A 46 0.44 12.44 -0.31
C ASP A 46 1.59 11.65 0.34
N ILE A 47 2.01 10.57 -0.30
CA ILE A 47 3.02 9.65 0.22
C ILE A 47 4.22 9.65 -0.69
N ASP A 48 5.37 10.02 -0.13
CA ASP A 48 6.65 9.78 -0.76
C ASP A 48 7.07 8.33 -0.51
N ALA A 49 7.19 7.56 -1.59
CA ALA A 49 7.63 6.17 -1.59
C ALA A 49 9.08 6.03 -2.08
N SER A 50 9.86 7.11 -2.17
CA SER A 50 11.25 7.06 -2.64
C SER A 50 12.14 6.10 -1.86
N ASP A 51 11.83 5.86 -0.59
CA ASP A 51 12.54 4.89 0.26
C ASP A 51 12.50 3.47 -0.31
N THR A 52 11.50 3.16 -1.16
CA THR A 52 11.46 1.88 -1.89
C THR A 52 12.62 1.71 -2.87
N ALA A 53 13.34 2.77 -3.24
CA ALA A 53 14.53 2.67 -4.09
C ALA A 53 15.81 2.30 -3.32
N ASP A 54 15.78 2.26 -1.98
CA ASP A 54 16.96 1.93 -1.19
C ASP A 54 17.41 0.47 -1.46
N PRO A 55 18.70 0.21 -1.73
CA PRO A 55 19.21 -1.15 -1.99
C PRO A 55 18.97 -2.17 -0.86
N THR A 56 18.67 -1.71 0.35
CA THR A 56 18.32 -2.55 1.51
C THR A 56 16.81 -2.79 1.61
N TYR A 57 15.98 -2.00 0.94
CA TYR A 57 14.53 -2.14 0.95
C TYR A 57 14.10 -3.37 0.15
N ASN A 58 13.54 -4.37 0.83
CA ASN A 58 13.19 -5.67 0.25
C ASN A 58 14.33 -6.29 -0.58
N GLY A 59 15.58 -6.15 -0.12
CA GLY A 59 16.76 -6.66 -0.82
C GLY A 59 17.08 -5.92 -2.13
N GLY A 60 16.61 -4.68 -2.28
CA GLY A 60 16.83 -3.84 -3.46
C GLY A 60 15.83 -4.07 -4.59
N GLU A 61 14.82 -4.92 -4.36
CA GLU A 61 13.73 -5.16 -5.31
C GLU A 61 12.63 -4.07 -5.25
N GLY A 62 12.70 -3.20 -4.24
CA GLY A 62 11.77 -2.12 -4.01
C GLY A 62 10.40 -2.55 -3.50
N TRP A 63 9.35 -1.83 -3.90
CA TRP A 63 7.98 -2.07 -3.43
C TRP A 63 7.59 -3.54 -3.57
N LEU A 64 6.96 -4.08 -2.53
CA LEU A 64 6.35 -5.41 -2.59
C LEU A 64 4.91 -5.24 -3.08
N PRO A 65 4.56 -5.72 -4.29
CA PRO A 65 3.22 -5.60 -4.83
C PRO A 65 2.15 -6.16 -3.88
N ILE A 66 1.02 -5.45 -3.75
CA ILE A 66 -0.09 -5.88 -2.89
C ILE A 66 -0.79 -7.10 -3.49
N GLY A 67 -1.03 -8.11 -2.65
CA GLY A 67 -1.69 -9.35 -3.03
C GLY A 67 -0.77 -10.35 -3.74
N GLN A 68 -1.22 -11.60 -3.81
CA GLN A 68 -0.52 -12.70 -4.49
C GLN A 68 -1.47 -13.41 -5.47
N THR A 69 -0.93 -14.30 -6.30
CA THR A 69 -1.73 -15.05 -7.29
C THR A 69 -2.90 -15.78 -6.64
N GLU A 70 -2.66 -16.50 -5.55
CA GLU A 70 -3.70 -17.26 -4.82
C GLU A 70 -4.49 -16.41 -3.82
N THR A 71 -3.91 -15.32 -3.34
CA THR A 71 -4.49 -14.41 -2.33
C THR A 71 -4.45 -12.98 -2.86
N GLY A 72 -5.28 -12.68 -3.86
CA GLY A 72 -5.38 -11.33 -4.43
C GLY A 72 -6.11 -10.36 -3.49
N PHE A 73 -5.84 -9.07 -3.67
CA PHE A 73 -6.54 -7.98 -2.98
C PHE A 73 -8.04 -8.06 -3.28
N SER A 74 -8.86 -8.02 -2.23
CA SER A 74 -10.32 -8.06 -2.32
C SER A 74 -11.02 -6.93 -1.58
N GLY A 75 -10.25 -6.02 -0.97
CA GLY A 75 -10.75 -4.91 -0.18
C GLY A 75 -11.16 -3.69 -1.00
N LYS A 76 -11.10 -2.52 -0.35
CA LYS A 76 -11.36 -1.22 -0.99
C LYS A 76 -10.24 -0.23 -0.69
N ILE A 77 -9.78 0.51 -1.69
CA ILE A 77 -8.84 1.62 -1.56
C ILE A 77 -9.50 2.88 -2.09
N ASP A 78 -9.71 3.84 -1.20
CA ASP A 78 -10.04 5.22 -1.56
C ASP A 78 -8.75 6.05 -1.53
N GLY A 79 -8.26 6.44 -2.71
CA GLY A 79 -7.07 7.27 -2.82
C GLY A 79 -7.28 8.71 -2.36
N ASN A 80 -8.53 9.17 -2.21
CA ASN A 80 -8.87 10.48 -1.67
C ASN A 80 -8.12 11.63 -2.39
N ASP A 81 -7.94 11.47 -3.71
CA ASP A 81 -7.17 12.33 -4.61
C ASP A 81 -5.71 12.58 -4.18
N LYS A 82 -5.16 11.69 -3.34
CA LYS A 82 -3.76 11.73 -2.91
C LYS A 82 -2.86 11.01 -3.89
N THR A 83 -1.59 11.43 -3.88
CA THR A 83 -0.56 10.89 -4.74
C THR A 83 0.41 10.04 -3.94
N ILE A 84 0.73 8.86 -4.46
CA ILE A 84 1.92 8.09 -4.07
C ILE A 84 2.99 8.36 -5.14
N SER A 85 4.09 8.99 -4.75
CA SER A 85 5.18 9.39 -5.65
C SER A 85 6.47 8.65 -5.36
N GLY A 86 7.36 8.54 -6.35
CA GLY A 86 8.69 7.95 -6.14
C GLY A 86 8.67 6.43 -5.92
N LEU A 87 7.59 5.75 -6.31
CA LEU A 87 7.44 4.32 -6.14
C LEU A 87 8.42 3.56 -7.04
N TYR A 88 9.39 2.86 -6.44
CA TYR A 88 10.35 2.04 -7.16
C TYR A 88 9.95 0.56 -7.09
N ILE A 89 9.95 -0.11 -8.24
CA ILE A 89 9.67 -1.55 -8.36
C ILE A 89 10.70 -2.18 -9.32
N ASN A 90 11.53 -3.10 -8.82
CA ASN A 90 12.54 -3.79 -9.62
C ASN A 90 12.52 -5.29 -9.33
N ARG A 91 11.50 -5.95 -9.87
CA ARG A 91 11.24 -7.40 -9.70
C ARG A 91 11.23 -8.10 -11.06
N PRO A 92 12.35 -8.13 -11.81
CA PRO A 92 12.37 -8.58 -13.21
C PRO A 92 12.09 -10.07 -13.39
N ASN A 93 12.16 -10.86 -12.31
CA ASN A 93 11.92 -12.30 -12.31
C ASN A 93 10.52 -12.68 -11.81
N GLU A 94 9.65 -11.69 -11.55
CA GLU A 94 8.27 -11.91 -11.11
C GLU A 94 7.28 -11.55 -12.22
N ASP A 95 6.19 -12.31 -12.28
CA ASP A 95 5.03 -11.97 -13.10
C ASP A 95 4.06 -11.03 -12.35
N PHE A 96 3.29 -10.25 -13.09
CA PHE A 96 2.23 -9.36 -12.57
C PHE A 96 2.75 -8.31 -11.56
N VAL A 97 3.87 -7.66 -11.91
CA VAL A 97 4.50 -6.65 -11.07
C VAL A 97 3.82 -5.30 -11.24
N GLY A 98 3.43 -4.68 -10.12
CA GLY A 98 2.81 -3.37 -10.06
C GLY A 98 2.54 -2.96 -8.61
N PHE A 99 1.81 -1.86 -8.40
CA PHE A 99 1.43 -1.46 -7.03
C PHE A 99 0.56 -2.54 -6.36
N ILE A 100 -0.38 -3.11 -7.12
CA ILE A 100 -1.19 -4.28 -6.75
C ILE A 100 -0.89 -5.36 -7.79
N LYS A 101 -0.49 -6.55 -7.33
CA LYS A 101 -0.17 -7.70 -8.19
C LYS A 101 -1.41 -8.42 -8.69
N SER A 102 -2.36 -8.67 -7.80
CA SER A 102 -3.55 -9.46 -8.12
C SER A 102 -4.77 -8.92 -7.37
N ILE A 103 -5.90 -8.88 -8.07
CA ILE A 103 -7.20 -8.50 -7.53
C ILE A 103 -8.13 -9.70 -7.60
N ARG A 104 -8.80 -10.02 -6.48
CA ARG A 104 -9.74 -11.14 -6.37
C ARG A 104 -11.18 -10.63 -6.28
N THR A 105 -11.88 -10.60 -7.41
CA THR A 105 -13.26 -10.10 -7.52
C THR A 105 -14.34 -11.17 -7.27
N ALA A 106 -13.98 -12.45 -7.26
CA ALA A 106 -14.94 -13.55 -7.14
C ALA A 106 -15.64 -13.65 -5.76
N VAL A 107 -15.12 -12.96 -4.74
CA VAL A 107 -15.57 -13.10 -3.34
C VAL A 107 -16.37 -11.88 -2.87
N ARG A 108 -16.01 -10.68 -3.33
CA ARG A 108 -16.65 -9.41 -2.95
C ARG A 108 -16.34 -8.33 -3.98
N GLN A 109 -17.11 -7.24 -3.94
CA GLN A 109 -16.84 -6.07 -4.77
C GLN A 109 -15.53 -5.40 -4.33
N VAL A 110 -14.58 -5.32 -5.25
CA VAL A 110 -13.35 -4.55 -5.10
C VAL A 110 -13.58 -3.13 -5.61
N LEU A 111 -13.09 -2.14 -4.88
CA LEU A 111 -13.11 -0.74 -5.31
C LEU A 111 -11.72 -0.14 -5.13
N ILE A 112 -11.13 0.39 -6.20
CA ILE A 112 -9.94 1.22 -6.15
C ILE A 112 -10.31 2.50 -6.91
N LYS A 113 -10.30 3.64 -6.22
CA LYS A 113 -10.67 4.93 -6.82
C LYS A 113 -9.72 6.03 -6.35
N ASP A 114 -9.66 7.10 -7.12
CA ASP A 114 -9.01 8.37 -6.76
C ASP A 114 -7.53 8.20 -6.32
N LEU A 115 -6.85 7.17 -6.83
CA LEU A 115 -5.48 6.82 -6.51
C LEU A 115 -4.56 7.26 -7.65
N HIS A 116 -3.60 8.13 -7.34
CA HIS A 116 -2.59 8.57 -8.30
C HIS A 116 -1.22 7.97 -7.96
N LEU A 117 -0.60 7.33 -8.95
CA LEU A 117 0.76 6.79 -8.84
C LEU A 117 1.67 7.53 -9.81
N THR A 118 2.84 7.97 -9.34
CA THR A 118 3.84 8.65 -10.18
C THR A 118 5.24 8.10 -9.91
N GLY A 119 6.12 8.14 -10.92
CA GLY A 119 7.49 7.65 -10.81
C GLY A 119 7.63 6.13 -10.81
N VAL A 120 6.59 5.42 -11.31
CA VAL A 120 6.58 3.99 -11.63
C VAL A 120 7.21 3.67 -12.97
#